data_AF-A0A0A1YV03-F1
#
_entry.id   AF-A0A0A1YV03-F1
#
_cell.length_a   1.000
_cell.length_b   1.000
_cell.length_c   1.000
_cell.angle_alpha   90.00
_cell.angle_beta   90.00
_cell.angle_gamma   90.00
#
_symmetry.space_group_name_H-M   'P 1'
#
loop_
_entity.id
_entity.type
_entity.pdbx_description
1 polymer ?
#
loop_
_entity_poly.entity_id
_entity_poly.type
_entity_poly.pdbx_seq_one_letter_code
_entity_poly.pdbx_strand_id
1 'polypeptide(L)'
;MGVTVSSGETIEQPLLTIRHNDLKRWLIEYHPAEQPNFIFDESEKQSVSPHTIEVYKALLVELDICKAERERTRGLLQELTKERDLLRRENAKLILHRKSAMEPNERSERSYLRLIGALISLLLGKSPGGKSYSSFVSQASIISVLTARNEGKPGFNKRTLEERFAAARRTDENND
;
A
#
# COMPACT_ATOMS: atom_id res chain seq x y z
N MET A 1 -69.63 40.93 -15.50
CA MET A 1 -68.26 40.97 -14.93
C MET A 1 -68.40 40.95 -13.42
N GLY A 2 -67.76 40.01 -12.72
CA GLY A 2 -67.79 39.93 -11.26
C GLY A 2 -66.81 40.91 -10.60
N VAL A 3 -67.13 41.37 -9.40
CA VAL A 3 -66.29 42.28 -8.59
C VAL A 3 -65.56 41.47 -7.52
N THR A 4 -64.30 41.78 -7.23
CA THR A 4 -63.59 41.17 -6.10
C THR A 4 -64.13 41.77 -4.81
N VAL A 5 -64.55 40.91 -3.90
CA VAL A 5 -65.14 41.31 -2.63
C VAL A 5 -64.09 41.16 -1.52
N SER A 6 -64.10 42.07 -0.55
CA SER A 6 -63.15 42.05 0.57
C SER A 6 -63.50 40.96 1.59
N SER A 7 -62.50 40.47 2.32
CA SER A 7 -62.70 39.41 3.31
C SER A 7 -63.64 39.89 4.43
N GLY A 8 -64.79 39.23 4.62
CA GLY A 8 -65.77 39.53 5.66
C GLY A 8 -67.08 40.18 5.18
N GLU A 9 -67.22 40.48 3.89
CA GLU A 9 -68.46 41.01 3.32
C GLU A 9 -69.51 39.89 3.15
N THR A 10 -70.77 40.17 3.50
CA THR A 10 -71.85 39.17 3.40
C THR A 10 -72.36 39.10 1.96
N ILE A 11 -72.01 38.01 1.27
CA ILE A 11 -72.45 37.72 -0.09
C ILE A 11 -73.45 36.56 -0.03
N GLU A 12 -74.52 36.64 -0.79
CA GLU A 12 -75.40 35.49 -1.00
C GLU A 12 -74.61 34.35 -1.66
N GLN A 13 -74.60 33.16 -1.04
CA GLN A 13 -73.91 31.97 -1.54
C GLN A 13 -74.10 31.69 -3.05
N PRO A 14 -75.30 31.84 -3.66
CA PRO A 14 -75.47 31.61 -5.10
C PRO A 14 -74.75 32.63 -6.00
N LEU A 15 -74.30 33.77 -5.47
CA LEU A 15 -73.59 34.81 -6.22
C LEU A 15 -72.06 34.69 -6.09
N LEU A 16 -71.58 33.73 -5.30
CA LEU A 16 -70.14 33.51 -5.10
C LEU A 16 -69.53 32.83 -6.32
N THR A 17 -68.58 33.51 -6.96
CA THR A 17 -67.80 32.94 -8.07
C THR A 17 -66.32 33.11 -7.81
N ILE A 18 -65.51 32.09 -8.15
CA ILE A 18 -64.06 32.13 -8.05
C ILE A 18 -63.48 32.42 -9.44
N ARG A 19 -62.49 33.32 -9.52
CA ARG A 19 -61.78 33.56 -10.79
C ARG A 19 -60.92 32.36 -11.13
N HIS A 20 -60.88 32.00 -12.41
CA HIS A 20 -60.05 30.90 -12.92
C HIS A 20 -58.59 31.00 -12.48
N ASN A 21 -58.00 32.20 -12.53
CA ASN A 21 -56.60 32.42 -12.16
C ASN A 21 -56.34 32.26 -10.66
N ASP A 22 -57.30 32.61 -9.82
CA ASP A 22 -57.18 32.50 -8.36
C ASP A 22 -57.33 31.03 -7.93
N LEU A 23 -58.28 30.31 -8.52
CA LEU A 23 -58.43 28.86 -8.33
C LEU A 23 -57.16 28.11 -8.79
N LYS A 24 -56.59 28.51 -9.92
CA LYS A 24 -55.37 27.90 -10.48
C LYS A 24 -54.15 28.11 -9.60
N ARG A 25 -53.93 29.33 -9.07
CA ARG A 25 -52.83 29.59 -8.11
C ARG A 25 -52.99 28.79 -6.83
N TRP A 26 -54.22 28.73 -6.29
CA TRP A 26 -54.51 27.96 -5.09
C TRP A 26 -54.22 26.46 -5.29
N LEU A 27 -54.59 25.89 -6.45
CA LEU A 27 -54.26 24.51 -6.80
C LEU A 27 -52.74 24.27 -6.91
N ILE A 28 -51.98 25.17 -7.53
CA ILE A 28 -50.51 25.04 -7.62
C ILE A 28 -49.85 25.07 -6.23
N GLU A 29 -50.34 25.90 -5.32
CA GLU A 29 -49.73 26.11 -4.00
C GLU A 29 -50.09 25.01 -3.00
N TYR A 30 -51.36 24.58 -2.96
CA TYR A 30 -51.87 23.65 -1.92
C TYR A 30 -52.11 22.23 -2.44
N HIS A 31 -52.34 22.05 -3.74
CA HIS A 31 -52.65 20.75 -4.36
C HIS A 31 -51.87 20.50 -5.66
N PRO A 32 -50.52 20.58 -5.66
CA PRO A 32 -49.72 20.53 -6.90
C PRO A 32 -49.84 19.21 -7.67
N ALA A 33 -50.27 18.13 -7.01
CA ALA A 33 -50.52 16.82 -7.62
C ALA A 33 -51.88 16.72 -8.34
N GLU A 34 -52.81 17.64 -8.07
CA GLU A 34 -54.17 17.66 -8.64
C GLU A 34 -54.28 18.85 -9.61
N GLN A 35 -54.00 18.59 -10.89
CA GLN A 35 -54.09 19.60 -11.95
C GLN A 35 -55.15 19.15 -12.98
N PRO A 36 -56.44 19.50 -12.77
CA PRO A 36 -57.52 19.06 -13.65
C PRO A 36 -57.36 19.64 -15.07
N ASN A 37 -57.70 18.82 -16.08
CA ASN A 37 -57.57 19.15 -17.51
C ASN A 37 -58.39 20.36 -17.96
N PHE A 38 -59.40 20.78 -17.18
CA PHE A 38 -60.22 21.95 -17.50
C PHE A 38 -59.64 23.27 -16.95
N ILE A 39 -58.61 23.21 -16.11
CA ILE A 39 -57.92 24.38 -15.51
C ILE A 39 -56.49 24.51 -16.05
N PHE A 40 -55.83 23.38 -16.30
CA PHE A 40 -54.46 23.29 -16.76
C PHE A 40 -54.39 22.61 -18.13
N ASP A 41 -53.70 23.26 -19.06
CA ASP A 41 -53.38 22.66 -20.34
C ASP A 41 -52.23 21.65 -20.20
N GLU A 42 -52.11 20.70 -21.12
CA GLU A 42 -51.06 19.68 -21.10
C GLU A 42 -49.64 20.27 -21.10
N SER A 43 -49.45 21.45 -21.71
CA SER A 43 -48.18 22.17 -21.71
C SER A 43 -47.81 22.75 -20.34
N GLU A 44 -48.79 23.17 -19.54
CA GLU A 44 -48.57 23.73 -18.22
C GLU A 44 -48.31 22.64 -17.18
N LYS A 45 -48.98 21.49 -17.32
CA LYS A 45 -48.72 20.29 -16.49
C LYS A 45 -47.32 19.73 -16.70
N GLN A 46 -46.80 19.84 -17.93
CA GLN A 46 -45.46 19.40 -18.30
C GLN A 46 -44.40 20.48 -18.07
N SER A 47 -44.79 21.68 -17.65
CA SER A 47 -43.86 22.77 -17.40
C SER A 47 -43.03 22.49 -16.16
N VAL A 48 -41.73 22.25 -16.35
CA VAL A 48 -40.79 22.05 -15.26
C VAL A 48 -40.50 23.40 -14.60
N SER A 49 -40.72 23.50 -13.28
CA SER A 49 -40.41 24.71 -12.52
C SER A 49 -38.96 25.18 -12.78
N PRO A 50 -38.70 26.49 -12.91
CA PRO A 50 -37.35 27.02 -13.06
C PRO A 50 -36.37 26.52 -11.98
N HIS A 51 -36.86 26.37 -10.73
CA HIS A 51 -36.08 25.82 -9.64
C HIS A 51 -35.66 24.37 -9.88
N THR A 52 -36.56 23.54 -10.40
CA THR A 52 -36.26 22.16 -10.78
C THR A 52 -35.21 22.10 -11.88
N ILE A 53 -35.25 23.01 -12.87
CA ILE A 53 -34.23 23.13 -13.92
C ILE A 53 -32.87 23.50 -13.32
N GLU A 54 -32.82 24.43 -12.36
CA GLU A 54 -31.58 24.81 -11.67
C GLU A 54 -30.98 23.64 -10.89
N VAL A 55 -31.80 22.88 -10.17
CA VAL A 55 -31.36 21.66 -9.47
C VAL A 55 -30.80 20.63 -10.45
N TYR A 56 -31.47 20.38 -11.58
CA TYR A 56 -30.95 19.48 -12.59
C TYR A 56 -29.62 19.95 -13.18
N LYS A 57 -29.43 21.26 -13.41
CA LYS A 57 -28.16 21.81 -13.88
C LYS A 57 -27.06 21.64 -12.84
N ALA A 58 -27.33 21.89 -11.57
CA ALA A 58 -26.37 21.67 -10.49
C ALA A 58 -25.93 20.19 -10.42
N LEU A 59 -26.88 19.27 -10.48
CA LEU A 59 -26.62 17.83 -10.50
C LEU A 59 -25.79 17.39 -11.72
N LEU A 60 -26.03 17.97 -12.90
CA LEU A 60 -25.22 17.69 -14.09
C LEU A 60 -23.76 18.15 -13.90
N VAL A 61 -23.56 19.33 -13.34
CA VAL A 61 -22.21 19.85 -13.04
C VAL A 61 -21.49 18.95 -12.02
N GLU A 62 -22.18 18.56 -10.94
CA GLU A 62 -21.63 17.64 -9.94
C GLU A 62 -21.27 16.27 -10.56
N LEU A 63 -22.14 15.75 -11.43
CA LEU A 63 -21.90 14.49 -12.14
C LEU A 63 -20.63 14.57 -12.99
N ASP A 64 -20.43 15.68 -13.69
CA ASP A 64 -19.26 15.88 -14.55
C ASP A 64 -17.97 16.06 -13.75
N ILE A 65 -18.03 16.75 -12.59
CA ILE A 65 -16.92 16.80 -11.63
C ILE A 65 -16.58 15.39 -11.15
N CYS A 66 -17.57 14.62 -10.71
CA CYS A 66 -17.39 13.27 -10.20
C CYS A 66 -16.78 12.33 -11.27
N LYS A 67 -17.22 12.45 -12.52
CA LYS A 67 -16.62 11.72 -13.65
C LYS A 67 -15.15 12.12 -13.86
N ALA A 68 -14.84 13.42 -13.83
CA ALA A 68 -13.48 13.90 -14.03
C ALA A 68 -12.53 13.40 -12.92
N GLU A 69 -12.96 13.39 -11.67
CA GLU A 69 -12.20 12.86 -10.53
C GLU A 69 -11.96 11.36 -10.64
N ARG A 70 -12.98 10.60 -11.06
CA ARG A 70 -12.87 9.16 -11.31
C ARG A 70 -11.83 8.87 -12.39
N GLU A 71 -11.84 9.63 -13.48
CA GLU A 71 -10.86 9.46 -14.56
C GLU A 71 -9.44 9.80 -14.12
N ARG A 72 -9.24 10.87 -13.36
CA ARG A 72 -7.93 11.19 -12.76
C ARG A 72 -7.43 10.07 -11.86
N THR A 73 -8.29 9.61 -10.94
CA THR A 73 -7.94 8.55 -9.99
C THR A 73 -7.59 7.25 -10.71
N ARG A 74 -8.34 6.91 -11.76
CA ARG A 74 -8.05 5.75 -12.63
C ARG A 74 -6.67 5.87 -13.30
N GLY A 75 -6.32 7.07 -13.79
CA GLY A 75 -4.99 7.34 -14.35
C GLY A 75 -3.87 7.13 -13.33
N LEU A 76 -4.00 7.73 -12.14
CA LEU A 76 -3.02 7.59 -11.06
C LEU A 76 -2.85 6.12 -10.61
N LEU A 77 -3.94 5.37 -10.51
CA LEU A 77 -3.89 3.95 -10.18
C LEU A 77 -3.15 3.13 -11.24
N GLN A 78 -3.32 3.45 -12.53
CA GLN A 78 -2.60 2.79 -13.61
C GLN A 78 -1.10 3.10 -13.55
N GLU A 79 -0.72 4.34 -13.27
CA GLU A 79 0.69 4.75 -13.12
C GLU A 79 1.35 4.06 -11.92
N LEU A 80 0.72 4.11 -10.75
CA LEU A 80 1.21 3.44 -9.54
C LEU A 80 1.33 1.92 -9.74
N THR A 81 0.40 1.32 -10.48
CA THR A 81 0.46 -0.12 -10.79
C THR A 81 1.67 -0.44 -11.66
N LYS A 82 1.95 0.38 -12.68
CA LYS A 82 3.13 0.22 -13.53
C LYS A 82 4.42 0.37 -12.74
N GLU A 83 4.52 1.39 -11.89
CA GLU A 83 5.69 1.61 -11.04
C GLU A 83 5.92 0.45 -10.06
N ARG A 84 4.86 0.01 -9.38
CA ARG A 84 4.91 -1.15 -8.50
C ARG A 84 5.40 -2.39 -9.22
N ASP A 85 4.95 -2.63 -10.46
CA ASP A 85 5.37 -3.79 -11.23
C ASP A 85 6.84 -3.70 -11.67
N LEU A 86 7.31 -2.50 -12.00
CA LEU A 86 8.73 -2.25 -12.27
C LEU A 86 9.58 -2.54 -11.03
N LEU A 87 9.23 -1.97 -9.89
CA LEU A 87 9.93 -2.18 -8.62
C LEU A 87 9.92 -3.64 -8.18
N ARG A 88 8.82 -4.37 -8.43
CA ARG A 88 8.75 -5.81 -8.15
C ARG A 88 9.72 -6.61 -9.03
N ARG A 89 9.82 -6.28 -10.32
CA ARG A 89 10.77 -6.93 -11.24
C ARG A 89 12.21 -6.64 -10.82
N GLU A 90 12.51 -5.40 -10.47
CA GLU A 90 13.86 -5.01 -10.01
C GLU A 90 14.22 -5.71 -8.71
N ASN A 91 13.33 -5.71 -7.71
CA ASN A 91 13.54 -6.45 -6.47
C ASN A 91 13.76 -7.94 -6.72
N ALA A 92 13.00 -8.57 -7.62
CA ALA A 92 13.21 -9.97 -7.97
C ALA A 92 14.62 -10.22 -8.55
N LYS A 93 15.12 -9.33 -9.41
CA LYS A 93 16.50 -9.39 -9.93
C LYS A 93 17.53 -9.23 -8.81
N LEU A 94 17.34 -8.27 -7.92
CA LEU A 94 18.25 -8.03 -6.79
C LEU A 94 18.31 -9.22 -5.82
N ILE A 95 17.16 -9.83 -5.52
CA ILE A 95 17.07 -11.03 -4.70
C ILE A 95 17.85 -12.18 -5.36
N LEU A 96 17.67 -12.38 -6.66
CA LEU A 96 18.37 -13.42 -7.40
C LEU A 96 19.89 -13.19 -7.41
N HIS A 97 20.33 -11.95 -7.65
CA HIS A 97 21.75 -11.58 -7.58
C HIS A 97 22.33 -11.80 -6.17
N ARG A 98 21.63 -11.36 -5.12
CA ARG A 98 22.07 -11.59 -3.73
C ARG A 98 22.19 -13.07 -3.42
N LYS A 99 21.19 -13.88 -3.81
CA LYS A 99 21.23 -15.33 -3.60
C LYS A 99 22.40 -15.96 -4.34
N SER A 100 22.62 -15.59 -5.60
CA SER A 100 23.77 -16.07 -6.38
C SER A 100 25.13 -15.63 -5.83
N ALA A 101 25.20 -14.52 -5.09
CA ALA A 101 26.41 -14.07 -4.41
C ALA A 101 26.61 -14.77 -3.04
N MET A 102 25.53 -15.21 -2.39
CA MET A 102 25.55 -15.86 -1.08
C MET A 102 25.80 -17.38 -1.18
N GLU A 103 25.28 -18.05 -2.22
CA GLU A 103 25.50 -19.49 -2.47
C GLU A 103 27.01 -19.88 -2.62
N PRO A 104 27.86 -19.12 -3.34
CA PRO A 104 29.30 -19.32 -3.31
C PRO A 104 29.90 -19.12 -1.92
N ASN A 105 29.36 -18.16 -1.16
CA ASN A 105 29.91 -17.77 0.13
C ASN A 105 29.70 -18.86 1.20
N GLU A 106 28.52 -19.49 1.30
CA GLU A 106 28.29 -20.52 2.32
C GLU A 106 29.08 -21.81 2.06
N ARG A 107 29.13 -22.25 0.80
CA ARG A 107 29.90 -23.45 0.43
C ARG A 107 31.40 -23.23 0.58
N SER A 108 31.91 -22.07 0.17
CA SER A 108 33.32 -21.71 0.36
C SER A 108 33.64 -21.49 1.84
N GLU A 109 32.77 -20.87 2.63
CA GLU A 109 32.94 -20.67 4.06
C GLU A 109 33.06 -22.01 4.81
N ARG A 110 32.18 -22.98 4.52
CA ARG A 110 32.32 -24.34 5.07
C ARG A 110 33.64 -25.00 4.65
N SER A 111 34.06 -24.83 3.39
CA SER A 111 35.34 -25.34 2.92
C SER A 111 36.53 -24.69 3.65
N TYR A 112 36.48 -23.37 3.88
CA TYR A 112 37.51 -22.65 4.64
C TYR A 112 37.55 -23.08 6.09
N LEU A 113 36.40 -23.24 6.75
CA LEU A 113 36.32 -23.73 8.11
C LEU A 113 36.90 -25.15 8.25
N ARG A 114 36.66 -26.04 7.28
CA ARG A 114 37.30 -27.37 7.22
C ARG A 114 38.82 -27.28 7.06
N LEU A 115 39.30 -26.47 6.12
CA LEU A 115 40.75 -26.28 5.93
C LEU A 115 41.41 -25.72 7.19
N ILE A 116 40.77 -24.75 7.86
CA ILE A 116 41.23 -24.18 9.11
C ILE A 116 41.23 -25.25 10.22
N GLY A 117 40.17 -26.05 10.33
CA GLY A 117 40.06 -27.17 11.28
C GLY A 117 41.21 -28.15 11.12
N ALA A 118 41.39 -28.66 9.90
CA ALA A 118 42.48 -29.57 9.55
C ALA A 118 43.86 -28.98 9.85
N LEU A 119 44.09 -27.69 9.57
CA LEU A 119 45.35 -27.01 9.90
C LEU A 119 45.57 -26.91 11.42
N ILE A 120 44.53 -26.59 12.19
CA ILE A 120 44.61 -26.54 13.66
C ILE A 120 44.92 -27.94 14.22
N SER A 121 44.21 -28.96 13.74
CA SER A 121 44.43 -30.37 14.10
C SER A 121 45.85 -30.83 13.76
N LEU A 122 46.38 -30.43 12.60
CA LEU A 122 47.75 -30.69 12.20
C LEU A 122 48.76 -29.99 13.11
N LEU A 123 48.56 -28.70 13.39
CA LEU A 123 49.47 -27.91 14.24
C LEU A 123 49.56 -28.47 15.66
N LEU A 124 48.45 -28.95 16.21
CA LEU A 124 48.39 -29.54 17.56
C LEU A 124 48.67 -31.05 17.56
N GLY A 125 48.81 -31.66 16.39
CA GLY A 125 49.03 -33.08 16.19
C GLY A 125 50.49 -33.50 16.32
N LYS A 126 50.69 -34.82 16.21
CA LYS A 126 52.00 -35.47 16.23
C LYS A 126 52.16 -36.36 15.00
N SER A 127 53.41 -36.51 14.56
CA SER A 127 53.75 -37.48 13.52
C SER A 127 53.56 -38.91 14.02
N PRO A 128 53.46 -39.91 13.11
CA PRO A 128 53.40 -41.32 13.51
C PRO A 128 54.57 -41.77 14.40
N GLY A 129 55.72 -41.10 14.30
CA GLY A 129 56.89 -41.31 15.17
C GLY A 129 56.86 -40.52 16.48
N GLY A 130 55.73 -39.91 16.85
CA GLY A 130 55.53 -39.21 18.13
C GLY A 130 56.06 -37.77 18.20
N LYS A 131 56.70 -37.24 17.14
CA LYS A 131 57.22 -35.86 17.11
C LYS A 131 56.10 -34.88 16.81
N SER A 132 55.94 -33.84 17.64
CA SER A 132 54.92 -32.81 17.43
C SER A 132 55.21 -32.02 16.15
N TYR A 133 54.17 -31.69 15.38
CA TYR A 133 54.33 -30.93 14.13
C TYR A 133 54.63 -29.45 14.38
N SER A 134 54.22 -28.90 15.53
CA SER A 134 54.47 -27.53 15.92
C SER A 134 54.91 -27.41 17.38
N SER A 135 55.43 -26.24 17.75
CA SER A 135 55.70 -25.85 19.14
C SER A 135 54.45 -25.39 19.90
N PHE A 136 53.32 -25.22 19.21
CA PHE A 136 52.06 -24.84 19.85
C PHE A 136 51.46 -26.00 20.63
N VAL A 137 51.05 -25.72 21.87
CA VAL A 137 50.50 -26.73 22.80
C VAL A 137 48.98 -26.67 22.86
N SER A 138 48.39 -25.52 22.54
CA SER A 138 46.94 -25.33 22.60
C SER A 138 46.44 -24.31 21.58
N GLN A 139 45.14 -24.38 21.30
CA GLN A 139 44.46 -23.41 20.45
C GLN A 139 44.57 -21.97 20.98
N ALA A 140 44.55 -21.79 22.31
CA ALA A 140 44.75 -20.48 22.94
C ALA A 140 46.15 -19.90 22.65
N SER A 141 47.19 -20.74 22.60
CA SER A 141 48.55 -20.31 22.23
C SER A 141 48.66 -19.87 20.77
N ILE A 142 47.91 -20.51 19.87
CA ILE A 142 47.82 -20.11 18.47
C ILE A 142 47.10 -18.75 18.36
N ILE A 143 45.98 -18.59 19.06
CA ILE A 143 45.19 -17.35 19.05
C ILE A 143 46.01 -16.16 19.59
N SER A 144 46.79 -16.35 20.66
CA SER A 144 47.59 -15.24 21.22
C SER A 144 48.64 -14.75 20.23
N VAL A 145 49.36 -15.67 19.56
CA VAL A 145 50.36 -15.32 18.55
C VAL A 145 49.73 -14.70 17.31
N LEU A 146 48.59 -15.22 16.84
CA LEU A 146 47.86 -14.65 15.71
C LEU A 146 47.35 -13.24 16.00
N THR A 147 46.87 -13.00 17.23
CA THR A 147 46.41 -11.67 17.67
C THR A 147 47.58 -10.70 17.73
N ALA A 148 48.67 -11.05 18.42
CA ALA A 148 49.84 -10.20 18.59
C ALA A 148 50.55 -9.86 17.26
N ARG A 149 50.59 -10.81 16.31
CA ARG A 149 51.25 -10.59 15.01
C ARG A 149 50.39 -9.80 14.02
N ASN A 150 49.09 -9.70 14.25
CA ASN A 150 48.13 -9.06 13.34
C ASN A 150 47.34 -7.94 14.01
N GLU A 151 47.95 -7.26 14.98
CA GLU A 151 47.32 -6.13 15.66
C GLU A 151 46.83 -5.07 14.66
N GLY A 152 45.63 -4.56 14.90
CA GLY A 152 44.97 -3.59 14.03
C GLY A 152 44.33 -4.16 12.75
N LYS A 153 44.56 -5.44 12.41
CA LYS A 153 43.90 -6.05 11.24
C LYS A 153 42.49 -6.54 11.60
N PRO A 154 41.46 -6.16 10.81
CA PRO A 154 40.10 -6.64 11.04
C PRO A 154 40.04 -8.17 10.92
N GLY A 155 39.31 -8.81 11.83
CA GLY A 155 39.15 -10.26 11.88
C GLY A 155 40.19 -11.03 12.72
N PHE A 156 41.24 -10.36 13.22
CA PHE A 156 42.28 -10.98 14.06
C PHE A 156 42.17 -10.66 15.55
N ASN A 157 41.03 -10.12 16.00
CA ASN A 157 40.79 -9.97 17.43
C ASN A 157 40.52 -11.34 18.07
N LYS A 158 40.85 -11.45 19.36
CA LYS A 158 40.72 -12.69 20.13
C LYS A 158 39.34 -13.34 20.00
N ARG A 159 38.27 -12.57 20.18
CA ARG A 159 36.89 -13.05 20.11
C ARG A 159 36.56 -13.67 18.76
N THR A 160 36.89 -12.99 17.66
CA THR A 160 36.61 -13.46 16.30
C THR A 160 37.41 -14.73 15.98
N LEU A 161 38.67 -14.79 16.40
CA LEU A 161 39.49 -16.00 16.21
C LEU A 161 38.91 -17.18 17.00
N GLU A 162 38.53 -16.99 18.27
CA GLU A 162 37.86 -18.01 19.09
C GLU A 162 36.57 -18.53 18.45
N GLU A 163 35.70 -17.62 17.99
CA GLU A 163 34.45 -17.98 17.31
C GLU A 163 34.71 -18.80 16.03
N ARG A 164 35.64 -18.36 15.17
CA ARG A 164 36.01 -19.05 13.92
C ARG A 164 36.63 -20.42 14.17
N PHE A 165 37.49 -20.51 15.16
CA PHE A 165 38.20 -21.73 15.53
C PHE A 165 37.27 -22.77 16.16
N ALA A 166 36.32 -22.35 16.98
CA ALA A 166 35.25 -23.21 17.48
C ALA A 166 34.35 -23.71 16.35
N ALA A 167 33.99 -22.85 15.40
CA ALA A 167 33.20 -23.24 14.23
C ALA A 167 33.94 -24.25 13.33
N ALA A 168 35.23 -24.02 13.07
CA ALA A 168 36.09 -24.93 12.30
C ALA A 168 36.17 -26.33 12.93
N ARG A 169 36.32 -26.39 14.26
CA ARG A 169 36.36 -27.66 14.99
C ARG A 169 35.04 -28.43 14.90
N ARG A 170 33.91 -27.75 15.07
CA ARG A 170 32.58 -28.37 14.89
C ARG A 170 32.39 -28.92 13.48
N THR A 171 32.95 -28.28 12.45
CA THR A 171 32.85 -28.78 11.08
C THR A 171 33.76 -29.96 10.78
N ASP A 172 34.90 -30.08 11.46
CA ASP A 172 35.79 -31.26 11.40
C ASP A 172 35.17 -32.46 12.12
N GLU A 173 34.71 -32.27 13.36
CA GLU A 173 34.15 -33.36 14.20
C GLU A 173 32.88 -34.01 13.64
N ASN A 174 32.14 -33.32 12.77
CA ASN A 174 30.92 -33.85 12.14
C ASN A 174 31.21 -34.72 10.89
N ASN A 175 32.47 -34.91 10.52
CA ASN A 175 32.87 -35.55 9.27
C ASN A 175 33.81 -36.77 9.47
N ASP A 176 34.12 -37.10 10.73
CA ASP A 176 34.67 -38.38 11.21
C ASP A 176 33.52 -39.28 11.72
#